data_AF-A0A078AWS0-F1
#
_entry.id   AF-A0A078AWS0-F1
#
_cell.length_a   1.000
_cell.length_b   1.000
_cell.length_c   1.000
_cell.angle_alpha   90.00
_cell.angle_beta   90.00
_cell.angle_gamma   90.00
#
_symmetry.space_group_name_H-M   'P 1'
#
loop_
_entity.id
_entity.type
_entity.pdbx_description
1 polymer ?
#
loop_
_entity_poly.entity_id
_entity_poly.type
_entity_poly.pdbx_seq_one_letter_code
_entity_poly.pdbx_strand_id
1 'polypeptide(L)'
;MARNRINELRQKDQTNKWNQLLQHQENERQEVEQSHIIEYQQFNKVWDDKTIKLMQDHEKLLHDLEIQQVRQLEENRQKLEQELPTQIKATSELLNMRQIQVNLGTQGDYQGAHQMQIRVQKREQEEQEAHMIERQKKITALEATLINKQMIEMGGLQKKVDSQATENQRQREIEQNKLLQRYQNLRKELDNQQNLERIRVEKLLKGSPNKSKMSTMSASPSKKSMNASRMSAPGSRR
;
A
#
# COMPACT_ATOMS: atom_id res chain seq x y z
N MET A 1 -19.52 15.21 76.59
CA MET A 1 -18.62 14.21 75.98
C MET A 1 -19.28 13.40 74.84
N ALA A 2 -20.49 12.83 75.03
CA ALA A 2 -21.15 12.03 73.98
C ALA A 2 -21.44 12.75 72.64
N ARG A 3 -21.84 14.04 72.68
CA ARG A 3 -22.10 14.84 71.45
C ARG A 3 -20.84 15.05 70.59
N ASN A 4 -19.69 15.29 71.22
CA ASN A 4 -18.42 15.47 70.50
C ASN A 4 -17.98 14.17 69.84
N ARG A 5 -18.18 13.03 70.52
CA ARG A 5 -17.89 11.71 69.96
C ARG A 5 -18.81 11.35 68.78
N ILE A 6 -20.09 11.70 68.85
CA ILE A 6 -21.04 11.50 67.74
C ILE A 6 -20.64 12.34 66.52
N ASN A 7 -20.23 13.59 66.73
CA ASN A 7 -19.77 14.46 65.64
C ASN A 7 -18.46 13.95 65.02
N GLU A 8 -17.52 13.48 65.83
CA GLU A 8 -16.27 12.87 65.36
C GLU A 8 -16.54 11.60 64.53
N LEU A 9 -17.45 10.72 64.99
CA LEU A 9 -17.84 9.52 64.26
C LEU A 9 -18.55 9.85 62.94
N ARG A 10 -19.40 10.88 62.92
CA ARG A 10 -20.04 11.37 61.69
C ARG A 10 -19.00 11.90 60.70
N GLN A 11 -18.04 12.70 61.15
CA GLN A 11 -16.97 13.20 60.28
C GLN A 11 -16.13 12.05 59.73
N LYS A 12 -15.76 11.06 60.54
CA LYS A 12 -15.05 9.85 60.09
C LYS A 12 -15.83 9.08 59.04
N ASP A 13 -17.14 8.89 59.23
CA ASP A 13 -18.00 8.21 58.25
C ASP A 13 -18.10 8.99 56.93
N GLN A 14 -18.19 10.32 56.98
CA GLN A 14 -18.16 11.17 55.79
C GLN A 14 -16.84 11.06 55.04
N THR A 15 -15.71 11.11 55.76
CA THR A 15 -14.37 10.94 55.18
C THR A 15 -14.20 9.56 54.55
N ASN A 16 -14.68 8.50 55.20
CA ASN A 16 -14.59 7.14 54.67
C ASN A 16 -15.39 6.99 53.37
N LYS A 17 -16.62 7.52 53.33
CA LYS A 17 -17.45 7.51 52.10
C LYS A 17 -16.80 8.28 50.97
N TRP A 18 -16.16 9.41 51.28
CA TRP A 18 -15.43 10.19 50.28
C TRP A 18 -14.22 9.43 49.74
N ASN A 19 -13.42 8.83 50.62
CA ASN A 19 -12.26 8.03 50.23
C ASN A 19 -12.65 6.81 49.39
N GLN A 20 -13.75 6.12 49.75
CA GLN A 20 -14.29 5.01 48.95
C GLN A 20 -14.73 5.47 47.57
N LEU A 21 -15.40 6.62 47.45
CA LEU A 21 -15.78 7.21 46.16
C LEU A 21 -14.53 7.51 45.31
N LEU A 22 -13.52 8.17 45.88
CA LEU A 22 -12.29 8.46 45.15
C LEU A 22 -11.57 7.18 44.68
N GLN A 23 -11.50 6.18 45.54
CA GLN A 23 -10.89 4.90 45.18
C GLN A 23 -11.65 4.19 44.06
N HIS A 24 -12.99 4.20 44.11
CA HIS A 24 -13.81 3.65 43.04
C HIS A 24 -13.56 4.35 41.72
N GLN A 25 -13.57 5.69 41.73
CA GLN A 25 -13.33 6.50 40.54
C GLN A 25 -11.92 6.32 39.95
N GLU A 26 -10.93 6.13 40.83
CA GLU A 26 -9.58 5.79 40.43
C GLU A 26 -9.53 4.42 39.72
N ASN A 27 -10.19 3.41 40.28
CA ASN A 27 -10.25 2.08 39.69
C ASN A 27 -10.94 2.11 38.32
N GLU A 28 -12.08 2.81 38.18
CA GLU A 28 -12.76 2.95 36.88
C GLU A 28 -11.85 3.60 35.83
N ARG A 29 -11.07 4.62 36.21
CA ARG A 29 -10.12 5.27 35.30
C ARG A 29 -9.03 4.30 34.87
N GLN A 30 -8.50 3.51 35.80
CA GLN A 30 -7.49 2.49 35.51
C GLN A 30 -8.04 1.39 34.60
N GLU A 31 -9.28 0.93 34.82
CA GLU A 31 -9.93 -0.07 33.97
C GLU A 31 -10.11 0.44 32.53
N VAL A 32 -10.56 1.69 32.36
CA VAL A 32 -10.70 2.32 31.04
C VAL A 32 -9.34 2.45 30.34
N GLU A 33 -8.29 2.82 31.07
CA GLU A 33 -6.93 2.92 30.53
C GLU A 33 -6.37 1.55 30.13
N GLN A 34 -6.50 0.55 31.00
CA GLN A 34 -6.07 -0.83 30.70
C GLN A 34 -6.80 -1.41 29.50
N SER A 35 -8.12 -1.20 29.42
CA SER A 35 -8.92 -1.63 28.27
C SER A 35 -8.43 -0.97 26.98
N HIS A 36 -8.11 0.33 27.00
CA HIS A 36 -7.58 1.02 25.83
C HIS A 36 -6.20 0.50 25.43
N ILE A 37 -5.31 0.23 26.39
CA ILE A 37 -3.98 -0.34 26.12
C ILE A 37 -4.11 -1.69 25.43
N ILE A 38 -5.01 -2.56 25.92
CA ILE A 38 -5.25 -3.88 25.32
C ILE A 38 -5.82 -3.73 23.89
N GLU A 39 -6.82 -2.86 23.69
CA GLU A 39 -7.40 -2.60 22.35
C GLU A 39 -6.32 -2.06 21.39
N TYR A 40 -5.45 -1.17 21.87
CA TYR A 40 -4.35 -0.61 21.09
C TYR A 40 -3.28 -1.65 20.71
N GLN A 41 -2.94 -2.55 21.64
CA GLN A 41 -2.02 -3.66 21.35
C GLN A 41 -2.60 -4.63 20.33
N GLN A 42 -3.88 -4.98 20.48
CA GLN A 42 -4.60 -5.83 19.51
C GLN A 42 -4.68 -5.17 18.15
N PHE A 43 -5.01 -3.88 18.10
CA PHE A 43 -5.01 -3.09 16.88
C PHE A 43 -3.66 -3.15 16.16
N ASN A 44 -2.56 -2.90 16.87
CA ASN A 44 -1.22 -2.96 16.27
C ASN A 44 -0.91 -4.36 15.75
N LYS A 45 -1.16 -5.40 16.53
CA LYS A 45 -0.92 -6.78 16.11
C LYS A 45 -1.66 -7.11 14.81
N VAL A 46 -2.95 -6.81 14.72
CA VAL A 46 -3.76 -7.08 13.52
C VAL A 46 -3.22 -6.31 12.32
N TRP A 47 -2.83 -5.05 12.51
CA TRP A 47 -2.28 -4.22 11.42
C TRP A 47 -0.89 -4.64 10.99
N ASP A 48 -0.04 -5.09 11.91
CA ASP A 48 1.28 -5.62 11.62
C ASP A 48 1.15 -6.94 10.85
N ASP A 49 0.29 -7.86 11.30
CA ASP A 49 0.00 -9.12 10.59
C ASP A 49 -0.54 -8.86 9.18
N LYS A 50 -1.48 -7.90 9.02
CA LYS A 50 -2.02 -7.48 7.72
C LYS A 50 -0.93 -6.91 6.81
N THR A 51 -0.02 -6.09 7.37
CA THR A 51 1.06 -5.46 6.61
C THR A 51 2.07 -6.49 6.14
N ILE A 52 2.46 -7.43 7.00
CA ILE A 52 3.37 -8.54 6.65
C ILE A 52 2.76 -9.37 5.53
N LYS A 53 1.49 -9.75 5.66
CA LYS A 53 0.80 -10.52 4.62
C LYS A 53 0.77 -9.76 3.28
N LEU A 54 0.44 -8.48 3.31
CA LEU A 54 0.41 -7.63 2.11
C LEU A 54 1.80 -7.58 1.44
N MET A 55 2.87 -7.40 2.23
CA MET A 55 4.24 -7.38 1.71
C MET A 55 4.63 -8.73 1.09
N GLN A 56 4.28 -9.85 1.72
CA GLN A 56 4.52 -11.19 1.17
C GLN A 56 3.77 -11.41 -0.15
N ASP A 57 2.51 -10.97 -0.22
CA ASP A 57 1.70 -11.08 -1.43
C ASP A 57 2.29 -10.20 -2.56
N HIS A 58 2.80 -9.01 -2.24
CA HIS A 58 3.49 -8.12 -3.18
C HIS A 58 4.80 -8.73 -3.69
N GLU A 59 5.62 -9.27 -2.81
CA GLU A 59 6.90 -9.91 -3.16
C GLU A 59 6.67 -11.10 -4.09
N LYS A 60 5.69 -11.96 -3.78
CA LYS A 60 5.30 -13.07 -4.64
C LYS A 60 4.84 -12.59 -6.02
N LEU A 61 4.00 -11.56 -6.06
CA LEU A 61 3.48 -11.05 -7.32
C LEU A 61 4.59 -10.49 -8.24
N LEU A 62 5.58 -9.80 -7.66
CA LEU A 62 6.76 -9.31 -8.39
C LEU A 62 7.64 -10.47 -8.88
N HIS A 63 7.88 -11.45 -8.00
CA HIS A 63 8.68 -12.61 -8.33
C HIS A 63 8.06 -13.49 -9.42
N ASP A 64 6.75 -13.73 -9.35
CA ASP A 64 6.02 -14.49 -10.35
C ASP A 64 6.08 -13.80 -11.72
N LEU A 65 5.97 -12.47 -11.74
CA LEU A 65 6.13 -11.70 -12.99
C LEU A 65 7.55 -11.84 -13.53
N GLU A 66 8.58 -11.71 -12.70
CA GLU A 66 9.97 -11.85 -13.10
C GLU A 66 10.25 -13.24 -13.72
N ILE A 67 9.78 -14.31 -13.08
CA ILE A 67 9.89 -15.68 -13.60
C ILE A 67 9.21 -15.79 -14.97
N GLN A 68 7.99 -15.25 -15.11
CA GLN A 68 7.28 -15.26 -16.38
C GLN A 68 8.03 -14.50 -17.46
N GLN A 69 8.61 -13.34 -17.13
CA GLN A 69 9.35 -12.51 -18.07
C GLN A 69 10.63 -13.19 -18.55
N VAL A 70 11.39 -13.83 -17.66
CA VAL A 70 12.58 -14.63 -18.01
C VAL A 70 12.20 -15.77 -18.95
N ARG A 71 11.16 -16.52 -18.61
CA ARG A 71 10.68 -17.62 -19.46
C ARG A 71 10.24 -17.13 -20.85
N GLN A 72 9.51 -16.01 -20.90
CA GLN A 72 9.08 -15.42 -22.17
C GLN A 72 10.27 -14.97 -23.03
N LEU A 73 11.34 -14.45 -22.42
CA LEU A 73 12.56 -14.08 -23.14
C LEU A 73 13.24 -15.31 -23.75
N GLU A 74 13.37 -16.40 -23.00
CA GLU A 74 13.94 -17.65 -23.50
C GLU A 74 13.11 -18.25 -24.63
N GLU A 75 11.78 -18.32 -24.46
CA GLU A 75 10.87 -18.81 -25.50
C GLU A 75 10.92 -17.92 -26.76
N ASN A 76 10.99 -16.60 -26.59
CA ASN A 76 11.10 -15.67 -27.71
C ASN A 76 12.43 -15.84 -28.44
N ARG A 77 13.53 -16.02 -27.73
CA ARG A 77 14.85 -16.26 -28.33
C ARG A 77 14.86 -17.54 -29.16
N GLN A 78 14.33 -18.65 -28.61
CA GLN A 78 14.24 -19.92 -29.34
C GLN A 78 13.38 -19.78 -30.60
N LYS A 79 12.25 -19.08 -30.54
CA LYS A 79 11.39 -18.81 -31.71
C LYS A 79 12.12 -17.99 -32.77
N LEU A 80 12.78 -16.91 -32.38
CA LEU A 80 13.56 -16.07 -33.30
C LEU A 80 14.73 -16.85 -33.92
N GLU A 81 15.36 -17.74 -33.16
CA GLU A 81 16.41 -18.61 -33.68
C GLU A 81 15.89 -19.64 -34.69
N GLN A 82 14.65 -20.12 -34.54
CA GLN A 82 14.03 -21.05 -35.48
C GLN A 82 13.47 -20.37 -36.74
N GLU A 83 12.84 -19.20 -36.59
CA GLU A 83 12.16 -18.50 -37.68
C GLU A 83 13.13 -17.77 -38.62
N LEU A 84 14.29 -17.33 -38.11
CA LEU A 84 15.25 -16.59 -38.94
C LEU A 84 16.17 -17.55 -39.71
N PRO A 85 16.20 -17.47 -41.06
CA PRO A 85 17.01 -18.35 -41.89
C PRO A 85 18.48 -18.34 -41.47
N THR A 86 19.13 -19.51 -41.50
CA THR A 86 20.57 -19.64 -41.24
C THR A 86 21.41 -19.55 -42.52
N GLN A 87 20.81 -19.85 -43.67
CA GLN A 87 21.47 -19.82 -44.98
C GLN A 87 21.06 -18.58 -45.76
N ILE A 88 22.06 -17.85 -46.28
CA ILE A 88 21.83 -16.74 -47.20
C ILE A 88 21.71 -17.24 -48.63
N LYS A 89 20.90 -16.56 -49.45
CA LYS A 89 20.92 -16.77 -50.91
C LYS A 89 22.19 -16.16 -51.48
N ALA A 90 22.93 -16.92 -52.28
CA ALA A 90 24.15 -16.46 -52.94
C ALA A 90 23.90 -15.14 -53.70
N THR A 91 24.82 -14.18 -53.55
CA THR A 91 24.74 -12.93 -54.29
C THR A 91 24.99 -13.16 -55.79
N SER A 92 24.54 -12.21 -56.62
CA SER A 92 24.82 -12.24 -58.07
C SER A 92 26.32 -12.28 -58.38
N GLU A 93 27.13 -11.64 -57.54
CA GLU A 93 28.59 -11.67 -57.63
C GLU A 93 29.14 -13.08 -57.36
N LEU A 94 28.72 -13.74 -56.28
CA LEU A 94 29.13 -15.11 -55.96
C LEU A 94 28.67 -16.10 -57.04
N LEU A 95 27.46 -15.93 -57.57
CA LEU A 95 26.94 -16.72 -58.68
C LEU A 95 27.77 -16.54 -59.96
N ASN A 96 28.18 -15.30 -60.27
CA ASN A 96 29.06 -15.02 -61.41
C ASN A 96 30.44 -15.66 -61.23
N MET A 97 31.02 -15.60 -60.03
CA MET A 97 32.31 -16.24 -59.73
C MET A 97 32.23 -17.77 -59.87
N ARG A 98 31.12 -18.39 -59.41
CA ARG A 98 30.84 -19.82 -59.63
C ARG A 98 30.73 -20.16 -61.12
N GLN A 99 30.06 -19.32 -61.90
CA GLN A 99 29.96 -19.53 -63.35
C GLN A 99 31.33 -19.44 -64.03
N ILE A 100 32.17 -18.47 -63.65
CA ILE A 100 33.53 -18.34 -64.18
C ILE A 100 34.39 -19.56 -63.80
N GLN A 101 34.28 -20.05 -62.56
CA GLN A 101 34.96 -21.27 -62.12
C GLN A 101 34.59 -22.47 -63.01
N VAL A 102 33.30 -22.69 -63.26
CA VAL A 102 32.81 -23.78 -64.11
C VAL A 102 33.33 -23.63 -65.53
N ASN A 103 33.24 -22.42 -66.11
CA ASN A 103 33.70 -22.14 -67.46
C ASN A 103 35.21 -22.42 -67.62
N LEU A 104 36.05 -21.97 -66.68
CA LEU A 104 37.49 -22.26 -66.69
C LEU A 104 37.79 -23.76 -66.63
N GLY A 105 37.05 -24.50 -65.80
CA GLY A 105 37.14 -25.96 -65.73
C GLY A 105 36.76 -26.64 -67.04
N THR A 106 35.69 -26.20 -67.70
CA THR A 106 35.28 -26.73 -69.01
C THR A 106 36.24 -26.40 -70.14
N GLN A 107 36.99 -25.29 -70.02
CA GLN A 107 38.01 -24.88 -70.99
C GLN A 107 39.36 -25.58 -70.76
N GLY A 108 39.51 -26.36 -69.69
CA GLY A 108 40.73 -27.10 -69.34
C GLY A 108 41.76 -26.28 -68.56
N ASP A 109 41.47 -25.02 -68.18
CA ASP A 109 42.32 -24.22 -67.29
C ASP A 109 42.05 -24.56 -65.82
N TYR A 110 42.56 -25.71 -65.40
CA TYR A 110 42.39 -26.19 -64.02
C TYR A 110 43.07 -25.31 -62.98
N GLN A 111 44.18 -24.64 -63.33
CA GLN A 111 44.89 -23.76 -62.41
C GLN A 111 44.08 -22.49 -62.14
N GLY A 112 43.54 -21.87 -63.20
CA GLY A 112 42.62 -20.74 -63.08
C GLY A 112 41.34 -21.12 -62.34
N ALA A 113 40.75 -22.28 -62.63
CA ALA A 113 39.57 -22.79 -61.94
C ALA A 113 39.81 -22.99 -60.43
N HIS A 114 40.96 -23.54 -60.04
CA HIS A 114 41.31 -23.71 -58.62
C HIS A 114 41.52 -22.38 -57.89
N GLN A 115 42.20 -21.42 -58.51
CA GLN A 115 42.33 -20.07 -57.94
C GLN A 115 40.97 -19.39 -57.77
N MET A 116 40.07 -19.55 -58.75
CA MET A 116 38.71 -19.04 -58.67
C MET A 116 37.90 -19.74 -57.56
N GLN A 117 38.06 -21.06 -57.39
CA GLN A 117 37.42 -21.82 -56.31
C GLN A 117 37.79 -21.27 -54.93
N ILE A 118 39.07 -20.97 -54.68
CA ILE A 118 39.51 -20.40 -53.40
C ILE A 118 38.84 -19.03 -53.17
N ARG A 119 38.74 -18.20 -54.22
CA ARG A 119 38.06 -16.90 -54.13
C ARG A 119 36.56 -17.05 -53.85
N VAL A 120 35.89 -18.00 -54.52
CA VAL A 120 34.48 -18.33 -54.28
C VAL A 120 34.26 -18.77 -52.82
N GLN A 121 35.08 -19.69 -52.32
CA GLN A 121 34.97 -20.18 -50.93
C GLN A 121 35.18 -19.05 -49.92
N LYS A 122 36.20 -18.21 -50.13
CA LYS A 122 36.45 -17.06 -49.27
C LYS A 122 35.25 -16.10 -49.27
N ARG A 123 34.71 -15.78 -50.45
CA ARG A 123 33.56 -14.88 -50.58
C ARG A 123 32.29 -15.46 -49.96
N GLU A 124 32.06 -16.76 -50.12
CA GLU A 124 30.94 -17.46 -49.50
C GLU A 124 31.03 -17.45 -47.97
N GLN A 125 32.24 -17.63 -47.41
CA GLN A 125 32.47 -17.47 -45.98
C GLN A 125 32.17 -16.04 -45.50
N GLU A 126 32.68 -15.02 -46.21
CA GLU A 126 32.41 -13.60 -45.90
C GLU A 126 30.90 -13.28 -45.93
N GLU A 127 30.16 -13.75 -46.95
CA GLU A 127 28.72 -13.56 -47.07
C GLU A 127 27.94 -14.26 -45.96
N GLN A 128 28.35 -15.49 -45.62
CA GLN A 128 27.73 -16.27 -44.55
C GLN A 128 27.97 -15.63 -43.17
N GLU A 129 29.19 -15.15 -42.90
CA GLU A 129 29.51 -14.44 -41.66
C GLU A 129 28.73 -13.13 -41.53
N ALA A 130 28.70 -12.32 -42.59
CA ALA A 130 27.93 -11.07 -42.62
C ALA A 130 26.43 -11.32 -42.38
N HIS A 131 25.87 -12.37 -42.99
CA HIS A 131 24.49 -12.77 -42.78
C HIS A 131 24.21 -13.20 -41.33
N MET A 132 25.10 -13.98 -40.72
CA MET A 132 24.96 -14.41 -39.32
C MET A 132 25.01 -13.21 -38.36
N ILE A 133 25.89 -12.23 -38.63
CA ILE A 133 25.94 -10.98 -37.87
C ILE A 133 24.62 -10.21 -37.99
N GLU A 134 24.11 -10.04 -39.22
CA GLU A 134 22.86 -9.30 -39.44
C GLU A 134 21.64 -10.01 -38.82
N ARG A 135 21.61 -11.34 -38.92
CA ARG A 135 20.62 -12.18 -38.23
C ARG A 135 20.68 -11.96 -36.71
N GLN A 136 21.87 -11.99 -36.11
CA GLN A 136 22.03 -11.78 -34.68
C GLN A 136 21.60 -10.36 -34.25
N LYS A 137 21.94 -9.33 -35.04
CA LYS A 137 21.46 -7.96 -34.78
C LYS A 137 19.94 -7.88 -34.79
N LYS A 138 19.28 -8.56 -35.74
CA LYS A 138 17.81 -8.60 -35.81
C LYS A 138 17.19 -9.30 -34.61
N ILE A 139 17.79 -10.41 -34.14
CA ILE A 139 17.37 -11.09 -32.90
C ILE A 139 17.46 -10.14 -31.72
N THR A 140 18.62 -9.53 -31.50
CA THR A 140 18.86 -8.62 -30.38
C THR A 140 17.95 -7.38 -30.43
N ALA A 141 17.67 -6.83 -31.61
CA ALA A 141 16.74 -5.72 -31.75
C ALA A 141 15.30 -6.12 -31.34
N LEU A 142 14.84 -7.31 -31.75
CA LEU A 142 13.52 -7.82 -31.37
C LEU A 142 13.45 -8.15 -29.87
N GLU A 143 14.49 -8.76 -29.31
CA GLU A 143 14.61 -9.00 -27.86
C GLU A 143 14.56 -7.69 -27.06
N ALA A 144 15.26 -6.65 -27.51
CA ALA A 144 15.22 -5.33 -26.86
C ALA A 144 13.80 -4.74 -26.82
N THR A 145 12.99 -4.97 -27.86
CA THR A 145 11.58 -4.52 -27.84
C THR A 145 10.74 -5.28 -26.80
N LEU A 146 10.99 -6.58 -26.60
CA LEU A 146 10.31 -7.39 -25.59
C LEU A 146 10.75 -6.97 -24.18
N ILE A 147 12.05 -6.81 -23.95
CA ILE A 147 12.61 -6.34 -22.68
C ILE A 147 12.02 -4.98 -22.31
N ASN A 148 11.94 -4.04 -23.25
CA ASN A 148 11.34 -2.73 -22.98
C ASN A 148 9.86 -2.83 -22.56
N LYS A 149 9.08 -3.74 -23.16
CA LYS A 149 7.69 -3.99 -22.73
C LYS A 149 7.63 -4.55 -21.32
N GLN A 150 8.49 -5.52 -21.01
CA GLN A 150 8.59 -6.15 -19.70
C GLN A 150 9.01 -5.14 -18.61
N MET A 151 9.95 -4.24 -18.91
CA MET A 151 10.35 -3.15 -18.01
C MET A 151 9.20 -2.19 -17.71
N ILE A 152 8.38 -1.82 -18.71
CA ILE A 152 7.22 -0.95 -18.51
C ILE A 152 6.17 -1.64 -17.64
N GLU A 153 5.88 -2.91 -17.92
CA GLU A 153 4.94 -3.72 -17.14
C GLU A 153 5.39 -3.83 -15.68
N MET A 154 6.67 -4.18 -15.47
CA MET A 154 7.27 -4.28 -14.15
C MET A 154 7.19 -2.93 -13.44
N GLY A 155 7.66 -1.84 -14.06
CA GLY A 155 7.56 -0.50 -13.48
C GLY A 155 6.11 -0.09 -13.14
N GLY A 156 5.12 -0.52 -13.91
CA GLY A 156 3.70 -0.32 -13.61
C GLY A 156 3.25 -1.09 -12.37
N LEU A 157 3.66 -2.35 -12.24
CA LEU A 157 3.34 -3.19 -11.09
C LEU A 157 3.99 -2.67 -9.81
N GLN A 158 5.26 -2.25 -9.86
CA GLN A 158 5.99 -1.62 -8.76
C GLN A 158 5.24 -0.38 -8.23
N LYS A 159 4.84 0.52 -9.13
CA LYS A 159 4.06 1.71 -8.76
C LYS A 159 2.73 1.36 -8.10
N LYS A 160 2.08 0.29 -8.55
CA LYS A 160 0.82 -0.19 -7.96
C LYS A 160 1.05 -0.73 -6.54
N VAL A 161 2.11 -1.50 -6.33
CA VAL A 161 2.55 -2.00 -5.01
C VAL A 161 2.81 -0.83 -4.06
N ASP A 162 3.60 0.16 -4.48
CA ASP A 162 3.92 1.33 -3.68
C ASP A 162 2.68 2.15 -3.31
N SER A 163 1.78 2.33 -4.28
CA SER A 163 0.52 3.04 -4.06
C SER A 163 -0.37 2.30 -3.05
N GLN A 164 -0.43 0.97 -3.14
CA GLN A 164 -1.21 0.15 -2.22
C GLN A 164 -0.60 0.15 -0.81
N ALA A 165 0.73 0.12 -0.69
CA ALA A 165 1.42 0.22 0.60
C ALA A 165 1.15 1.57 1.27
N THR A 166 1.23 2.66 0.51
CA THR A 166 0.93 4.02 0.98
C THR A 166 -0.53 4.15 1.44
N GLU A 167 -1.47 3.60 0.67
CA GLU A 167 -2.88 3.60 1.04
C GLU A 167 -3.14 2.75 2.30
N ASN A 168 -2.51 1.59 2.44
CA ASN A 168 -2.63 0.77 3.64
C ASN A 168 -2.10 1.49 4.88
N GLN A 169 -0.99 2.21 4.77
CA GLN A 169 -0.45 3.05 5.84
C GLN A 169 -1.41 4.19 6.22
N ARG A 170 -1.98 4.88 5.23
CA ARG A 170 -2.99 5.92 5.44
C ARG A 170 -4.22 5.36 6.15
N GLN A 171 -4.68 4.17 5.78
CA GLN A 171 -5.81 3.51 6.44
C GLN A 171 -5.50 3.19 7.91
N ARG A 172 -4.29 2.70 8.21
CA ARG A 172 -3.83 2.45 9.58
C ARG A 172 -3.91 3.73 10.43
N GLU A 173 -3.41 4.85 9.91
CA GLU A 173 -3.45 6.14 10.60
C GLU A 173 -4.88 6.61 10.87
N ILE A 174 -5.78 6.47 9.88
CA ILE A 174 -7.19 6.84 10.04
C ILE A 174 -7.85 6.00 11.14
N GLU A 175 -7.64 4.69 11.15
CA GLU A 175 -8.24 3.82 12.16
C GLU A 175 -7.63 4.02 13.56
N GLN A 176 -6.33 4.25 13.64
CA GLN A 176 -5.65 4.60 14.89
C GLN A 176 -6.23 5.89 15.49
N ASN A 177 -6.46 6.91 14.66
CA ASN A 177 -7.08 8.16 15.10
C ASN A 177 -8.52 7.94 15.60
N LYS A 178 -9.30 7.08 14.93
CA LYS A 178 -10.65 6.71 15.39
C LYS A 178 -10.60 6.01 16.76
N LEU A 179 -9.67 5.08 16.94
CA LEU A 179 -9.47 4.38 18.22
C LEU A 179 -9.13 5.37 19.34
N LEU A 180 -8.19 6.29 19.09
CA LEU A 180 -7.81 7.33 20.04
C LEU A 180 -8.99 8.25 20.38
N GLN A 181 -9.77 8.66 19.37
CA GLN A 181 -10.94 9.50 19.58
C GLN A 181 -12.01 8.81 20.43
N ARG A 182 -12.25 7.50 20.22
CA ARG A 182 -13.16 6.71 21.08
C ARG A 182 -12.71 6.73 22.53
N TYR A 183 -11.43 6.49 22.79
CA TYR A 183 -10.86 6.54 24.14
C TYR A 183 -11.01 7.92 24.79
N GLN A 184 -10.68 8.99 24.06
CA GLN A 184 -10.83 10.36 24.57
C GLN A 184 -12.28 10.70 24.91
N ASN A 185 -13.23 10.25 24.10
CA ASN A 185 -14.65 10.47 24.38
C ASN A 185 -15.11 9.68 25.61
N LEU A 186 -14.70 8.41 25.74
CA LEU A 186 -15.02 7.58 26.90
C LEU A 186 -14.46 8.18 28.19
N ARG A 187 -13.21 8.65 28.17
CA ARG A 187 -12.59 9.32 29.32
C ARG A 187 -13.32 10.60 29.71
N LYS A 188 -13.69 11.45 28.74
CA LYS A 188 -14.48 12.66 29.02
C LYS A 188 -15.84 12.34 29.64
N GLU A 189 -16.50 11.30 29.14
CA GLU A 189 -17.78 10.86 29.68
C GLU A 189 -17.62 10.34 31.12
N LEU A 190 -16.58 9.54 31.40
CA LEU A 190 -16.26 9.09 32.75
C LEU A 190 -15.99 10.27 33.69
N ASP A 191 -15.14 11.23 33.27
CA ASP A 191 -14.85 12.44 34.06
C ASP A 191 -16.14 13.23 34.37
N ASN A 192 -17.06 13.34 33.42
CA ASN A 192 -18.36 14.00 33.61
C ASN A 192 -19.24 13.24 34.62
N GLN A 193 -19.32 11.91 34.52
CA GLN A 193 -20.08 11.07 35.43
C GLN A 193 -19.53 11.16 36.86
N GLN A 194 -18.21 11.03 37.01
CA GLN A 194 -17.52 11.13 38.29
C GLN A 194 -17.69 12.50 38.94
N ASN A 195 -17.69 13.58 38.16
CA ASN A 195 -17.97 14.93 38.65
C ASN A 195 -19.42 15.07 39.16
N LEU A 196 -20.40 14.52 38.45
CA LEU A 196 -21.81 14.53 38.89
C LEU A 196 -22.00 13.74 40.19
N GLU A 197 -21.30 12.61 40.33
CA GLU A 197 -21.29 11.81 41.56
C GLU A 197 -20.69 12.58 42.74
N ARG A 198 -19.54 13.24 42.54
CA ARG A 198 -18.91 14.09 43.56
C ARG A 198 -19.87 15.16 44.05
N ILE A 199 -20.54 15.88 43.13
CA ILE A 199 -21.54 16.90 43.47
C ILE A 199 -22.72 16.29 44.24
N ARG A 200 -23.20 15.10 43.85
CA ARG A 200 -24.31 14.41 44.52
C ARG A 200 -23.93 14.00 45.94
N VAL A 201 -22.76 13.41 46.13
CA VAL A 201 -22.25 12.99 47.43
C VAL A 201 -21.98 14.20 48.32
N GLU A 202 -21.39 15.27 47.80
CA GLU A 202 -21.18 16.52 48.54
C GLU A 202 -22.50 17.13 49.05
N LYS A 203 -23.56 17.14 48.22
CA LYS A 203 -24.90 17.58 48.62
C LYS A 203 -25.51 16.70 49.73
N LEU A 204 -25.29 15.39 49.68
CA LEU A 204 -25.76 14.45 50.71
C LEU A 204 -25.01 14.63 52.03
N LEU A 205 -23.68 14.84 51.99
CA LEU A 205 -22.83 14.96 53.17
C LEU A 205 -22.96 16.32 53.87
N LYS A 206 -23.17 17.42 53.11
CA LYS A 206 -23.36 18.78 53.68
C LYS A 206 -24.73 18.97 54.35
N GLY A 207 -25.66 18.03 54.18
CA GLY A 207 -27.02 18.11 54.69
C GLY A 207 -27.85 19.13 53.89
N SER A 208 -29.05 18.73 53.46
CA SER A 208 -29.98 19.66 52.82
C SER A 208 -30.24 20.85 53.75
N PRO A 209 -29.92 22.11 53.38
CA PRO A 209 -30.52 23.24 54.04
C PRO A 209 -32.03 23.17 53.75
N ASN A 210 -32.83 23.34 54.79
CA ASN A 210 -34.28 23.56 54.80
C ASN A 210 -34.96 23.65 53.42
N LYS A 211 -35.75 22.64 53.07
CA LYS A 211 -36.85 22.81 52.11
C LYS A 211 -37.97 23.59 52.80
N SER A 212 -37.81 24.90 52.92
CA SER A 212 -38.91 25.80 53.22
C SER A 212 -38.65 27.11 52.52
N LYS A 213 -39.57 27.47 51.62
CA LYS A 213 -39.62 28.68 50.78
C LYS A 213 -38.89 28.56 49.44
N MET A 214 -39.60 28.01 48.45
CA MET A 214 -39.56 28.64 47.14
C MET A 214 -40.98 28.78 46.62
N SER A 215 -41.35 30.05 46.52
CA SER A 215 -42.60 30.62 46.09
C SER A 215 -42.89 30.32 44.62
N THR A 216 -44.18 30.11 44.36
CA THR A 216 -44.91 30.36 43.11
C THR A 216 -44.43 31.61 42.37
N MET A 217 -44.09 31.48 41.07
CA MET A 217 -44.26 32.46 39.97
C MET A 217 -43.69 31.77 38.69
N SER A 218 -44.52 31.20 37.82
CA SER A 218 -45.23 31.84 36.69
C SER A 218 -44.44 31.81 35.37
N ALA A 219 -45.10 31.22 34.36
CA ALA A 219 -44.98 31.46 32.91
C ALA A 219 -43.80 30.83 32.12
N SER A 220 -44.11 29.74 31.43
CA SER A 220 -43.81 29.53 30.00
C SER A 220 -45.14 29.63 29.23
N PRO A 221 -45.20 29.84 27.88
CA PRO A 221 -44.15 29.61 26.88
C PRO A 221 -44.02 30.72 25.81
N SER A 222 -42.87 30.81 25.13
CA SER A 222 -42.79 31.47 23.82
C SER A 222 -42.10 30.55 22.83
N LYS A 223 -42.94 29.89 22.02
CA LYS A 223 -42.56 29.27 20.75
C LYS A 223 -42.42 30.40 19.72
N LYS A 224 -41.31 30.43 18.97
CA LYS A 224 -41.32 30.88 17.58
C LYS A 224 -40.30 30.10 16.77
N SER A 225 -40.84 29.29 15.87
CA SER A 225 -40.15 28.60 14.79
C SER A 225 -40.07 29.49 13.54
N MET A 226 -39.13 29.12 12.66
CA MET A 226 -39.08 29.38 11.21
C MET A 226 -38.63 30.76 10.71
N ASN A 227 -37.41 30.82 10.15
CA ASN A 227 -37.15 30.87 8.70
C ASN A 227 -35.62 30.91 8.50
N ALA A 228 -34.98 29.91 7.91
CA ALA A 228 -34.83 29.72 6.45
C ALA A 228 -34.29 30.97 5.73
N SER A 229 -32.97 31.00 5.49
CA SER A 229 -32.34 31.85 4.47
C SER A 229 -31.18 31.09 3.82
N ARG A 230 -31.62 30.30 2.84
CA ARG A 230 -31.06 30.03 1.51
C ARG A 230 -29.65 30.55 1.18
N MET A 231 -28.91 29.62 0.59
CA MET A 231 -27.58 29.70 0.00
C MET A 231 -27.43 30.75 -1.12
N SER A 232 -26.22 31.30 -1.24
CA SER A 232 -25.72 32.05 -2.39
C SER A 232 -24.25 31.68 -2.65
N ALA A 233 -24.03 30.92 -3.74
CA ALA A 233 -22.88 30.91 -4.67
C ALA A 233 -21.46 30.58 -4.11
N PRO A 234 -20.50 30.07 -4.93
CA PRO A 234 -20.13 30.65 -6.21
C PRO A 234 -20.03 29.66 -7.39
N GLY A 235 -20.36 30.18 -8.58
CA GLY A 235 -19.91 29.59 -9.83
C GLY A 235 -18.42 29.82 -10.02
N SER A 236 -17.71 28.77 -10.45
CA SER A 236 -16.40 28.89 -11.07
C SER A 236 -16.41 28.07 -12.35
N ARG A 237 -16.42 28.80 -13.48
CA ARG A 237 -15.93 28.32 -14.77
C ARG A 237 -14.55 28.93 -14.96
N ARG A 238 -13.53 28.08 -15.08
CA ARG A 238 -12.44 28.17 -16.05
C ARG A 238 -11.72 26.84 -16.07
#